data_AF-A0A2G2LMQ1-F1
#
_entry.id   AF-A0A2G2LMQ1-F1
#
_cell.length_a   1.000
_cell.length_b   1.000
_cell.length_c   1.000
_cell.angle_alpha   90.00
_cell.angle_beta   90.00
_cell.angle_gamma   90.00
#
_symmetry.space_group_name_H-M   'P 1'
#
loop_
_entity.id
_entity.type
_entity.pdbx_description
1 polymer ?
#
loop_
_entity_poly.entity_id
_entity_poly.type
_entity_poly.pdbx_seq_one_letter_code
_entity_poly.pdbx_strand_id
1 'polypeptide(L)' 'MIHVYFSAPENYWAHRSVTVTPHIASQTRADTASKMIVENIKRCKTGEALVHVVDCAAGY' A
#
# COMPACT_ATOMS: atom_id res chain seq x y z
N MET A 1 2.19 -12.17 -5.91
CA MET A 1 3.32 -11.71 -5.10
C MET A 1 4.35 -11.17 -6.06
N ILE A 2 4.55 -9.85 -6.09
CA ILE A 2 5.65 -9.26 -6.87
C ILE A 2 6.91 -9.55 -6.06
N HIS A 3 7.81 -10.37 -6.58
CA HIS A 3 9.12 -10.60 -5.94
C HIS A 3 10.01 -9.40 -6.27
N VAL A 4 10.05 -8.41 -5.39
CA VAL A 4 11.03 -7.33 -5.45
C VAL A 4 12.22 -7.75 -4.58
N TYR A 5 13.35 -8.07 -5.20
CA TYR A 5 14.59 -8.32 -4.47
C TYR A 5 15.24 -6.97 -4.14
N PHE A 6 15.30 -6.63 -2.85
CA PHE A 6 16.10 -5.51 -2.37
C PHE A 6 17.41 -6.04 -1.80
N SER A 7 18.55 -5.46 -2.20
CA SER A 7 19.78 -5.57 -1.40
C SER A 7 19.70 -4.55 -0.27
N ALA A 8 19.45 -5.00 0.96
CA ALA A 8 19.84 -4.21 2.12
C ALA A 8 21.36 -4.37 2.33
N PRO A 9 22.11 -3.31 2.69
CA PRO A 9 23.51 -3.44 3.08
C PRO A 9 23.69 -4.55 4.12
N GLU A 10 24.76 -5.35 4.03
CA GLU A 10 25.04 -6.48 4.96
C GLU A 10 24.88 -6.09 6.44
N ASN A 11 25.18 -4.83 6.75
CA ASN A 11 25.13 -4.23 8.07
C ASN A 11 23.75 -4.34 8.74
N TYR A 12 22.65 -4.32 7.98
CA TYR A 12 21.30 -4.41 8.56
C TYR A 12 20.87 -5.85 8.83
N TRP A 13 21.35 -6.82 8.04
CA TRP A 13 21.01 -8.24 8.22
C TRP A 13 21.74 -8.87 9.41
N ALA A 14 22.97 -8.41 9.70
CA ALA A 14 23.81 -8.99 10.75
C ALA A 14 23.69 -8.30 12.14
N HIS A 15 23.05 -7.13 12.23
CA HIS A 15 23.00 -6.36 13.47
C HIS A 15 21.96 -6.92 14.46
N ARG A 16 22.41 -7.32 15.67
CA ARG A 16 21.56 -8.03 16.66
C ARG A 16 20.31 -7.27 17.13
N SER A 17 20.33 -5.94 17.11
CA SER A 17 19.18 -5.12 17.50
C SER A 17 18.29 -4.69 16.32
N VAL A 18 18.51 -5.24 15.12
CA VAL A 18 17.73 -4.93 13.91
C VAL A 18 16.98 -6.18 13.46
N THR A 19 15.70 -6.01 13.11
CA THR A 19 14.89 -7.04 12.45
C THR A 19 14.43 -6.50 11.09
N VAL A 20 14.74 -7.23 10.02
CA VAL A 20 14.37 -6.86 8.65
C VAL A 20 13.20 -7.71 8.17
N THR A 21 12.15 -7.08 7.66
CA THR A 21 11.04 -7.76 6.96
C THR A 21 11.05 -7.34 5.49
N PRO A 22 10.88 -8.26 4.52
CA PRO A 22 11.00 -7.96 3.10
C PRO A 22 9.77 -7.23 2.53
N HIS A 23 9.46 -6.04 3.06
CA HIS A 23 8.33 -5.20 2.67
C HIS A 23 6.97 -5.94 2.70
N ILE A 24 6.76 -6.76 3.73
CA ILE A 24 5.51 -7.53 3.94
C ILE A 24 4.69 -7.02 5.13
N ALA A 25 4.92 -5.77 5.56
CA ALA A 25 4.25 -5.21 6.73
C ALA A 25 2.74 -5.05 6.55
N SER A 26 2.29 -4.74 5.32
CA SER A 26 0.88 -4.54 5.01
C SER A 26 0.61 -4.84 3.54
N GLN A 27 0.40 -6.12 3.23
CA GLN A 27 0.02 -6.51 1.87
C GLN A 27 -1.42 -6.09 1.59
N THR A 28 -1.65 -5.46 0.44
CA THR A 28 -3.01 -5.20 -0.06
C THR A 28 -3.76 -6.52 -0.26
N ARG A 29 -4.89 -6.66 0.41
CA ARG A 29 -5.80 -7.80 0.23
C ARG A 29 -6.81 -7.49 -0.86
N ALA A 30 -6.89 -8.35 -1.88
CA ALA A 30 -7.76 -8.11 -3.04
C ALA A 30 -9.25 -8.08 -2.66
N ASP A 31 -9.68 -8.88 -1.69
CA ASP A 31 -11.07 -8.99 -1.22
C ASP A 31 -11.61 -7.70 -0.60
N THR A 32 -10.80 -6.99 0.19
CA THR A 32 -11.19 -5.73 0.82
C THR A 32 -10.91 -4.54 -0.10
N ALA A 33 -9.80 -4.55 -0.84
CA ALA A 33 -9.46 -3.47 -1.79
C ALA A 33 -10.51 -3.33 -2.90
N SER A 34 -10.98 -4.44 -3.47
CA SER A 34 -12.02 -4.43 -4.51
C SER A 34 -13.33 -3.83 -4.03
N LYS A 35 -13.71 -4.04 -2.75
CA LYS A 35 -14.90 -3.40 -2.16
C LYS A 35 -14.76 -1.87 -2.12
N MET A 36 -13.60 -1.35 -1.76
CA MET A 36 -13.33 0.10 -1.75
C MET A 36 -13.38 0.70 -3.16
N ILE A 37 -12.85 -0.02 -4.16
CA ILE A 37 -12.93 0.41 -5.57
C ILE A 37 -14.39 0.48 -6.03
N VAL A 38 -15.19 -0.56 -5.77
CA VAL A 38 -16.61 -0.59 -6.16
C VAL A 38 -17.38 0.55 -5.48
N GLU A 39 -17.10 0.85 -4.22
CA GLU A 39 -17.74 1.95 -3.50
C GLU A 39 -17.46 3.30 -4.18
N ASN A 40 -16.20 3.61 -4.50
CA ASN A 40 -15.87 4.85 -5.19
C ASN A 40 -16.45 4.91 -6.62
N ILE A 41 -16.57 3.78 -7.32
CA ILE A 41 -17.27 3.74 -8.63
C ILE A 41 -18.75 4.08 -8.47
N LYS A 42 -19.43 3.55 -7.44
CA LYS A 42 -20.84 3.87 -7.18
C LYS A 42 -21.02 5.36 -6.89
N ARG A 43 -20.21 5.91 -5.97
CA ARG A 43 -20.20 7.34 -5.61
C ARG A 43 -19.99 8.23 -6.83
N CYS A 44 -18.99 7.90 -7.65
CA CYS A 44 -18.71 8.62 -8.90
C CYS A 44 -19.93 8.65 -9.82
N LYS A 45 -20.61 7.51 -9.99
CA LYS A 45 -21.79 7.39 -10.86
C LYS A 45 -23.02 8.12 -10.31
N THR A 46 -23.16 8.25 -8.99
CA THR A 46 -24.27 8.97 -8.34
C THR A 46 -23.96 10.43 -8.07
N GLY A 47 -22.77 10.92 -8.42
CA GLY A 47 -22.35 12.30 -8.18
C GLY A 47 -21.97 12.58 -6.72
N GLU A 48 -21.78 11.55 -5.91
CA GLU A 48 -21.29 11.66 -4.54
C GLU A 48 -19.77 11.89 -4.52
N ALA A 49 -19.29 12.53 -3.45
CA ALA A 49 -17.86 12.73 -3.25
C ALA A 49 -17.14 11.37 -3.09
N LEU A 50 -16.01 11.23 -3.80
CA LEU A 50 -15.09 10.11 -3.63
C LEU A 50 -14.47 10.14 -2.23
N VAL A 51 -14.17 8.97 -1.69
CA VAL A 51 -13.46 8.82 -0.42
C VAL A 51 -11.99 8.48 -0.68
N HIS A 52 -11.11 8.97 0.20
CA HIS A 52 -9.65 8.76 0.14
C HIS A 52 -8.99 9.31 -1.13
N VAL A 53 -9.41 10.52 -1.55
CA VAL A 53 -8.81 11.24 -2.68
C VAL A 53 -7.42 11.73 -2.28
N VAL A 54 -6.42 11.40 -3.10
CA VAL A 54 -5.03 11.88 -2.97
C VAL A 54 -4.98 13.38 -3.27
N ASP A 55 -4.22 14.12 -2.48
CA ASP A 55 -3.85 15.49 -2.80
C ASP A 55 -2.54 15.47 -3.62
N CYS A 56 -2.67 15.61 -4.93
CA CYS A 56 -1.53 15.59 -5.84
C CYS A 56 -0.57 16.77 -5.64
N ALA A 57 -1.02 17.89 -5.07
CA ALA A 57 -0.15 19.03 -4.77
C ALA A 57 0.67 18.79 -3.50
N ALA A 58 0.06 18.14 -2.50
CA ALA A 58 0.75 17.73 -1.27
C ALA A 58 1.64 16.48 -1.48
N GLY A 59 1.32 15.65 -2.47
CA GLY A 59 2.08 14.45 -2.84
C GLY A 59 1.69 13.19 -2.05
N TYR A 60 0.53 13.18 -1.38
CA TYR A 60 -0.01 12.04 -0.62
C TYR A 60 -1.54 12.01 -0.58
#